data_AF-A0A368LFX2-F1
#
_entry.id   AF-A0A368LFX2-F1
#
_cell.length_a   1.000
_cell.length_b   1.000
_cell.length_c   1.000
_cell.angle_alpha   90.00
_cell.angle_beta   90.00
_cell.angle_gamma   90.00
#
_symmetry.space_group_name_H-M   'P 1'
#
loop_
_entity.id
_entity.type
_entity.pdbx_description
1 polymer ?
#
loop_
_entity_poly.entity_id
_entity_poly.type
_entity_poly.pdbx_seq_one_letter_code
_entity_poly.pdbx_strand_id
1 'polypeptide(L)'
;MNNGHIIDASIPEDTEKRREWIKYQLKIRGISIAKLAREHDVSRQALSTALVRSNPRWEYVISSALGVAPNAIWPERYEHAGRNKNIILPISRRNLAGGAQ
;
A
#
# COMPACT_ATOMS: atom_id res chain seq x y z
N MET A 1 -1.60 18.08 21.07
CA MET A 1 -0.65 17.32 20.21
C MET A 1 -1.39 17.01 18.92
N ASN A 2 -1.32 17.94 17.97
CA ASN A 2 -2.07 17.86 16.73
C ASN A 2 -1.28 16.98 15.75
N ASN A 3 -1.67 15.71 15.60
CA ASN A 3 -1.10 14.82 14.59
C ASN A 3 -1.66 15.17 13.20
N GLY A 4 -1.48 16.44 12.82
CA GLY A 4 -1.93 17.01 11.57
C GLY A 4 -1.21 16.37 10.39
N HIS A 5 -1.95 15.55 9.66
CA HIS A 5 -1.93 15.50 8.20
C HIS A 5 -0.54 15.49 7.52
N ILE A 6 0.27 14.46 7.81
CA ILE A 6 1.53 14.18 7.09
C ILE A 6 1.32 13.67 5.63
N ILE A 7 0.11 13.80 5.07
CA ILE A 7 -0.18 13.35 3.70
C ILE A 7 -0.02 14.47 2.65
N ASP A 8 0.30 15.70 3.06
CA ASP A 8 0.60 16.84 2.17
C ASP A 8 1.97 16.78 1.46
N ALA A 9 2.77 15.74 1.72
CA ALA A 9 3.97 15.50 0.91
C ALA A 9 3.56 14.87 -0.41
N SER A 10 3.36 15.68 -1.46
CA SER A 10 3.10 15.27 -2.84
C SER A 10 3.80 13.95 -3.17
N ILE A 11 3.00 12.92 -3.49
CA ILE A 11 3.50 11.59 -3.86
C ILE A 11 4.41 11.77 -5.07
N PRO A 12 5.70 11.40 -4.99
CA PRO A 12 6.62 11.63 -6.09
C PRO A 12 6.26 10.75 -7.30
N GLU A 13 6.36 11.34 -8.49
CA GLU A 13 6.09 10.67 -9.76
C GLU A 13 7.16 9.64 -10.10
N ASP A 14 8.42 9.91 -9.75
CA ASP A 14 9.51 8.96 -9.98
C ASP A 14 9.34 7.68 -9.15
N THR A 15 9.47 6.53 -9.81
CA THR A 15 9.22 5.23 -9.18
C THR A 15 10.18 4.96 -8.02
N GLU A 16 11.45 5.34 -8.11
CA GLU A 16 12.42 5.10 -7.04
C GLU A 16 12.14 5.99 -5.84
N LYS A 17 11.95 7.30 -6.07
CA LYS A 17 11.57 8.26 -5.02
C LYS A 17 10.27 7.86 -4.35
N ARG A 18 9.31 7.32 -5.10
CA ARG A 18 8.04 6.82 -4.56
C ARG A 18 8.23 5.64 -3.63
N ARG A 19 9.12 4.69 -3.96
CA ARG A 19 9.44 3.58 -3.06
C ARG A 19 10.03 4.08 -1.75
N GLU A 20 10.91 5.06 -1.81
CA GLU A 20 11.50 5.66 -0.62
C GLU A 20 10.48 6.44 0.20
N TRP A 21 9.61 7.22 -0.47
CA TRP A 21 8.50 7.91 0.16
C TRP A 21 7.56 6.93 0.88
N ILE A 22 7.18 5.81 0.26
CA ILE A 22 6.35 4.78 0.91
C ILE A 22 7.05 4.23 2.17
N LYS A 23 8.33 3.89 2.07
CA LYS A 23 9.11 3.38 3.23
C LYS A 23 9.17 4.42 4.36
N TYR A 24 9.40 5.68 4.00
CA TYR A 24 9.43 6.78 4.96
C TYR A 24 8.08 6.98 5.63
N GLN A 25 7.00 7.01 4.86
CA GLN A 25 5.63 7.18 5.34
C GLN A 25 5.17 6.04 6.26
N LEU A 26 5.61 4.80 5.99
CA LEU A 26 5.42 3.67 6.90
C LEU A 26 6.24 3.87 8.18
N LYS A 27 7.52 4.26 8.05
CA LYS A 27 8.43 4.44 9.19
C LYS A 27 7.93 5.50 10.17
N ILE A 28 7.45 6.65 9.69
CA ILE A 28 6.89 7.71 10.56
C ILE A 28 5.59 7.31 11.25
N ARG A 29 4.87 6.31 10.71
CA ARG A 29 3.70 5.68 11.34
C ARG A 29 4.08 4.53 12.29
N GLY A 30 5.38 4.24 12.45
CA GLY A 30 5.85 3.08 13.23
C GLY A 30 5.54 1.73 12.58
N ILE A 31 5.22 1.73 11.29
CA ILE A 31 4.93 0.52 10.51
C ILE A 31 6.18 0.19 9.69
N SER A 32 6.54 -1.08 9.62
CA SER A 32 7.62 -1.54 8.74
C SER A 32 7.09 -2.57 7.76
N ILE A 33 7.72 -2.68 6.59
CA ILE A 33 7.40 -3.73 5.60
C ILE A 33 7.47 -5.13 6.25
N ALA A 34 8.41 -5.34 7.18
CA ALA A 34 8.52 -6.59 7.91
C ALA A 34 7.33 -6.84 8.84
N LYS A 35 6.81 -5.79 9.48
CA LYS A 35 5.63 -5.87 10.34
C LYS A 35 4.40 -6.24 9.51
N LEU A 36 4.16 -5.53 8.40
CA LEU A 36 3.07 -5.84 7.47
C LEU A 36 3.17 -7.26 6.90
N ALA A 37 4.38 -7.71 6.59
CA ALA A 37 4.61 -9.06 6.08
C ALA A 37 4.19 -10.12 7.12
N ARG A 38 4.54 -9.91 8.39
CA ARG A 38 4.15 -10.77 9.51
C ARG A 38 2.65 -10.74 9.79
N GLU A 39 2.02 -9.57 9.72
CA GLU A 39 0.57 -9.42 9.93
C GLU A 39 -0.26 -10.15 8.86
N HIS A 40 0.28 -10.31 7.65
CA HIS A 40 -0.38 -10.99 6.54
C HIS A 40 0.20 -12.39 6.22
N ASP A 41 1.04 -12.94 7.09
CA ASP A 41 1.70 -14.25 6.93
C ASP A 41 2.41 -14.43 5.57
N VAL A 42 3.18 -13.42 5.16
CA VAL A 42 3.95 -13.45 3.91
C VAL A 42 5.40 -13.10 4.10
N SER A 43 6.23 -13.49 3.13
CA SER A 43 7.63 -13.12 3.11
C SER A 43 7.78 -11.61 2.88
N ARG A 44 8.74 -10.99 3.58
CA ARG A 44 9.12 -9.57 3.36
C ARG A 44 9.37 -9.26 1.88
N GLN A 45 9.92 -10.23 1.14
CA GLN A 45 10.20 -10.11 -0.28
C GLN A 45 8.93 -9.96 -1.12
N ALA A 46 7.80 -10.57 -0.75
CA ALA A 46 6.53 -10.40 -1.45
C ALA A 46 6.04 -8.94 -1.41
N LEU A 47 6.09 -8.31 -0.24
CA LEU A 47 5.76 -6.88 -0.09
C LEU A 47 6.80 -5.98 -0.75
N SER A 48 8.09 -6.33 -0.67
CA SER A 48 9.14 -5.55 -1.35
C SER A 48 8.98 -5.57 -2.86
N THR A 49 8.59 -6.72 -3.42
CA THR A 49 8.30 -6.87 -4.85
C THR A 49 7.09 -6.04 -5.26
N ALA A 50 6.08 -5.87 -4.41
CA ALA A 50 4.92 -5.01 -4.70
C ALA A 50 5.29 -3.52 -4.91
N LEU A 51 6.36 -3.05 -4.25
CA LEU A 51 6.90 -1.71 -4.46
C LEU A 51 7.56 -1.54 -5.86
N VAL A 52 7.96 -2.64 -6.48
CA VAL A 52 8.68 -2.66 -7.77
C VAL A 52 7.78 -3.07 -8.93
N ARG A 53 6.95 -4.10 -8.72
CA ARG A 53 6.06 -4.73 -9.71
C ARG A 53 4.62 -4.63 -9.24
N SER A 54 3.69 -4.49 -10.18
CA SER A 54 2.26 -4.41 -9.88
C SER A 54 1.78 -5.66 -9.16
N ASN A 55 1.29 -5.49 -7.94
CA ASN A 55 0.65 -6.56 -7.18
C ASN A 55 -0.54 -5.98 -6.40
N PRO A 56 -1.74 -5.99 -7.00
CA PRO A 56 -2.91 -5.29 -6.46
C PRO A 56 -3.24 -5.63 -5.01
N ARG A 57 -3.04 -6.90 -4.62
CA ARG A 57 -3.29 -7.35 -3.24
C ARG A 57 -2.34 -6.69 -2.24
N TRP A 58 -1.06 -6.66 -2.54
CA TRP A 58 -0.04 -6.09 -1.62
C TRP A 58 0.02 -4.56 -1.68
N GLU A 59 -0.23 -3.97 -2.84
CA GLU A 59 -0.42 -2.53 -3.00
C GLU A 59 -1.59 -2.04 -2.15
N TYR A 60 -2.69 -2.80 -2.11
CA TYR A 60 -3.82 -2.49 -1.24
C TYR A 60 -3.41 -2.55 0.24
N VAL A 61 -2.70 -3.58 0.68
CA VAL A 61 -2.22 -3.69 2.08
C VAL A 61 -1.36 -2.49 2.47
N ILE A 62 -0.40 -2.13 1.61
CA ILE A 62 0.50 -1.00 1.85
C ILE A 62 -0.25 0.33 1.86
N SER A 63 -1.12 0.56 0.88
CA SER A 63 -1.91 1.80 0.78
C SER A 63 -2.91 1.93 1.92
N SER A 64 -3.55 0.82 2.34
CA SER A 64 -4.41 0.75 3.53
C SER A 64 -3.65 1.07 4.82
N ALA A 65 -2.41 0.60 4.97
CA ALA A 65 -1.56 0.94 6.11
C ALA A 65 -1.16 2.43 6.13
N LEU A 66 -1.14 3.08 4.96
CA LEU A 66 -0.88 4.51 4.81
C LEU A 66 -2.15 5.36 4.93
N GLY A 67 -3.34 4.76 4.81
CA GLY A 67 -4.63 5.44 4.80
C GLY A 67 -4.93 6.16 3.48
N VAL A 68 -4.29 5.76 2.38
CA VAL A 68 -4.48 6.34 1.05
C VAL A 68 -4.95 5.27 0.07
N ALA A 69 -5.58 5.67 -1.04
CA ALA A 69 -5.95 4.71 -2.08
C ALA A 69 -4.72 4.22 -2.85
N PRO A 70 -4.67 2.95 -3.31
CA PRO A 70 -3.56 2.47 -4.14
C PRO A 70 -3.45 3.25 -5.46
N ASN A 71 -4.56 3.73 -6.03
CA ASN A 71 -4.57 4.60 -7.20
C ASN A 71 -3.89 5.97 -6.93
N ALA A 72 -3.91 6.48 -5.70
CA ALA A 72 -3.21 7.72 -5.36
C ALA A 72 -1.69 7.53 -5.35
N ILE A 73 -1.22 6.35 -4.89
CA ILE A 73 0.21 6.02 -4.87
C ILE A 73 0.70 5.62 -6.27
N TRP A 74 -0.06 4.78 -6.98
CA TRP A 74 0.32 4.23 -8.27
C TRP A 74 -0.71 4.57 -9.36
N PRO A 75 -0.88 5.86 -9.71
CA PRO A 75 -1.89 6.26 -10.70
C PRO A 75 -1.71 5.51 -12.02
N GLU A 76 -0.46 5.41 -12.51
CA GLU A 76 -0.08 4.67 -13.72
C GLU A 76 -0.55 3.20 -13.76
N ARG A 77 -0.71 2.55 -12.59
CA ARG A 77 -1.12 1.13 -12.50
C ARG A 77 -2.63 0.95 -12.52
N TYR A 78 -3.38 1.96 -12.09
CA TYR A 78 -4.83 1.88 -11.90
C TYR A 78 -5.63 2.74 -12.89
N GLU A 79 -5.02 3.73 -13.55
CA GLU A 79 -5.67 4.61 -14.53
C GLU A 79 -6.19 3.84 -15.77
N HIS A 80 -5.54 2.73 -16.14
CA HIS A 80 -5.95 1.87 -17.26
C HIS A 80 -6.83 0.68 -16.86
N ALA A 81 -7.13 0.49 -15.57
CA ALA A 81 -7.94 -0.64 -15.09
C ALA A 81 -9.40 -0.59 -15.54
N GLY A 82 -9.87 0.56 -16.08
CA GLY A 82 -11.20 0.69 -16.69
C GLY A 82 -11.41 -0.16 -17.96
N ARG A 83 -10.34 -0.66 -18.60
CA ARG A 83 -10.46 -1.49 -19.82
C ARG A 83 -10.42 -3.00 -19.57
N ASN A 84 -9.83 -3.45 -18.46
CA ASN A 84 -9.71 -4.86 -18.11
C ASN A 84 -10.35 -5.09 -16.73
N LYS A 85 -11.62 -5.50 -16.72
CA LYS A 85 -12.47 -5.73 -15.53
C LYS A 85 -11.93 -6.77 -14.51
N ASN A 86 -10.71 -7.28 -14.71
CA ASN A 86 -10.08 -8.32 -13.88
C ASN A 86 -9.09 -7.77 -12.84
N ILE A 87 -8.89 -6.43 -12.77
CA ILE A 87 -8.00 -5.77 -11.79
C ILE A 87 -8.79 -5.01 -10.72
N ILE A 88 -10.13 -5.04 -10.78
CA ILE A 88 -10.92 -4.65 -9.61
C ILE A 88 -10.87 -5.85 -8.68
N LEU A 89 -10.02 -5.82 -7.65
CA LEU A 89 -10.22 -6.66 -6.49
C LEU A 89 -11.34 -6.00 -5.66
N PRO A 90 -12.60 -6.46 -5.71
CA PRO A 90 -13.54 -6.17 -4.65
C PRO A 90 -13.07 -6.99 -3.44
N ILE A 91 -12.08 -6.50 -2.70
CA ILE A 91 -11.88 -6.95 -1.34
C ILE A 91 -13.03 -6.34 -0.54
N SER A 92 -14.21 -6.96 -0.69
CA SER A 92 -15.38 -6.69 0.12
C SER A 92 -14.90 -6.69 1.56
N ARG A 93 -15.18 -5.60 2.28
CA ARG A 93 -14.75 -5.22 3.65
C ARG A 93 -14.97 -6.27 4.76
N ARG A 94 -15.30 -7.52 4.40
CA ARG A 94 -15.86 -8.56 5.26
C ARG A 94 -14.85 -9.59 5.80
N ASN A 95 -13.59 -9.62 5.36
CA ASN A 95 -12.63 -10.66 5.79
C ASN A 95 -11.22 -10.14 6.14
N LEU A 96 -11.12 -9.12 7.01
CA LEU A 96 -9.87 -8.76 7.69
C LEU A 96 -10.00 -8.67 9.22
N ALA A 97 -11.11 -9.16 9.78
CA ALA A 97 -11.28 -9.36 11.22
C ALA A 97 -11.50 -10.85 11.46
N GLY A 98 -10.44 -11.56 11.86
CA GLY A 98 -10.46 -12.99 12.08
C GLY A 98 -9.09 -13.51 12.52
N GLY A 99 -8.61 -13.01 13.67
CA GLY A 99 -7.37 -13.49 14.29
C GLY A 99 -7.07 -12.72 15.57
N ALA A 100 -7.20 -13.40 16.71
CA ALA A 100 -7.12 -12.95 18.11
C ALA A 100 -8.37 -12.16 18.57
N GLN A 101 -9.20 -12.64 19.50
CA GLN A 101 -8.97 -13.52 20.66
C GLN A 101 -10.24 -14.32 20.98
#